data_AF-A0A9D4UPR3-F1
#
_entry.id   AF-A0A9D4UPR3-F1
#
_cell.length_a   1.000
_cell.length_b   1.000
_cell.length_c   1.000
_cell.angle_alpha   90.00
_cell.angle_beta   90.00
_cell.angle_gamma   90.00
#
_symmetry.space_group_name_H-M   'P 1'
#
loop_
_entity.id
_entity.type
_entity.pdbx_description
1 polymer ?
#
loop_
_entity_poly.entity_id
_entity_poly.type
_entity_poly.pdbx_seq_one_letter_code
_entity_poly.pdbx_strand_id
1 'polypeptide(L)'
;MVTIEQLSSGVFADMFELQGLVARAVYDGAAIYGDHNLELPALHSLESMVVVHTRFNSKSGHALQAQVSVPLHARYPRLSLDGHAVVDIKFPSLLFQCSCKGNPQHASIVASLTALFSMVGVVILWVVSMRSYKSHKTKVA
;
A
#
# COMPACT_ATOMS: atom_id res chain seq x y z
N MET A 1 -11.81 0.63 -6.85
CA MET A 1 -11.33 0.70 -5.47
C MET A 1 -10.16 1.66 -5.45
N VAL A 2 -10.06 2.48 -4.42
CA VAL A 2 -8.85 3.27 -4.12
C VAL A 2 -8.32 2.78 -2.77
N THR A 3 -7.07 2.35 -2.75
CA THR A 3 -6.34 2.00 -1.53
C THR A 3 -5.41 3.13 -1.18
N ILE A 4 -5.49 3.61 0.05
CA ILE A 4 -4.68 4.70 0.59
C ILE A 4 -3.87 4.14 1.74
N GLU A 5 -2.56 4.09 1.59
CA GLU A 5 -1.63 3.59 2.60
C GLU A 5 -0.78 4.76 3.11
N GLN A 6 -0.80 4.99 4.43
CA GLN A 6 0.06 5.97 5.07
C GLN A 6 1.37 5.29 5.46
N LEU A 7 2.48 5.85 4.99
CA LEU A 7 3.82 5.38 5.26
C LEU A 7 4.45 6.23 6.35
N SER A 8 4.94 5.55 7.38
CA SER A 8 5.72 6.16 8.46
C SER A 8 7.05 6.70 7.92
N SER A 9 7.63 7.67 8.62
CA SER A 9 8.97 8.18 8.29
C SER A 9 10.00 7.04 8.18
N GLY A 10 10.83 7.09 7.14
CA GLY A 10 11.84 6.09 6.82
C GLY A 10 11.35 4.93 5.96
N VAL A 11 10.06 4.92 5.60
CA VAL A 11 9.45 3.97 4.67
C VAL A 11 9.04 4.72 3.41
N PHE A 12 9.42 4.17 2.27
CA PHE A 12 9.21 4.76 0.97
C PHE A 12 8.60 3.73 0.03
N ALA A 13 7.65 4.15 -0.79
CA ALA A 13 7.22 3.33 -1.91
C ALA A 13 8.14 3.52 -3.11
N ASP A 14 8.44 2.44 -3.82
CA ASP A 14 9.20 2.52 -5.07
C ASP A 14 8.30 3.01 -6.21
N MET A 15 8.54 4.25 -6.63
CA MET A 15 7.81 4.89 -7.72
C MET A 15 7.99 4.15 -9.06
N PHE A 16 9.18 3.64 -9.35
CA PHE A 16 9.46 2.94 -10.61
C PHE A 16 8.77 1.58 -10.64
N GLU A 17 8.78 0.85 -9.53
CA GLU A 17 8.03 -0.42 -9.45
C GLU A 17 6.51 -0.18 -9.54
N LEU A 18 5.98 0.86 -8.87
CA LEU A 18 4.57 1.25 -8.98
C LEU A 18 4.20 1.64 -10.42
N GLN A 19 5.02 2.44 -11.10
CA GLN A 19 4.82 2.78 -12.50
C GLN A 19 4.84 1.54 -13.39
N GLY A 20 5.73 0.58 -13.12
CA GLY A 20 5.75 -0.70 -13.80
C GLY A 20 4.47 -1.52 -13.60
N LEU A 21 3.86 -1.48 -12.41
CA LEU A 21 2.58 -2.13 -12.12
C LEU A 21 1.41 -1.48 -12.86
N VAL A 22 1.41 -0.14 -12.97
CA VAL A 22 0.44 0.59 -13.80
C VAL A 22 0.65 0.26 -15.28
N ALA A 23 1.88 0.27 -15.77
CA ALA A 23 2.20 -0.04 -17.18
C ALA A 23 1.79 -1.46 -17.59
N ARG A 24 1.82 -2.42 -16.67
CA ARG A 24 1.35 -3.80 -16.89
C ARG A 24 -0.15 -3.99 -16.64
N ALA A 25 -0.90 -2.91 -16.42
CA ALA A 25 -2.33 -2.92 -16.11
C ALA A 25 -2.70 -3.75 -14.88
N VAL A 26 -1.77 -3.90 -13.92
CA VAL A 26 -2.07 -4.48 -12.60
C VAL A 26 -2.90 -3.49 -11.78
N TYR A 27 -2.52 -2.20 -11.87
CA TYR A 27 -3.25 -1.08 -11.28
C TYR A 27 -3.76 -0.14 -12.37
N ASP A 28 -4.90 0.50 -12.15
CA ASP A 28 -5.42 1.56 -13.03
C ASP A 28 -4.62 2.86 -12.87
N GLY A 29 -4.02 3.06 -11.71
CA GLY A 29 -3.18 4.21 -11.41
C GLY A 29 -2.54 4.09 -10.04
N ALA A 30 -1.42 4.75 -9.84
CA ALA A 30 -0.74 4.84 -8.56
C ALA A 30 -0.09 6.22 -8.41
N ALA A 31 -0.14 6.79 -7.22
CA ALA A 31 0.48 8.07 -6.89
C ALA A 31 1.09 8.02 -5.49
N ILE A 32 2.18 8.75 -5.30
CA ILE A 32 2.82 8.94 -3.99
C ILE A 32 2.72 10.43 -3.66
N TYR A 33 2.26 10.74 -2.45
CA TYR A 33 2.16 12.08 -1.90
C TYR A 33 3.12 12.22 -0.72
N GLY A 34 3.78 13.36 -0.61
CA GLY A 34 4.81 13.58 0.41
C GLY A 34 6.18 13.05 -0.03
N ASP A 35 6.96 12.58 0.94
CA ASP A 35 8.34 12.17 0.71
C ASP A 35 8.43 10.82 -0.04
N HIS A 36 9.09 10.85 -1.20
CA HIS A 36 9.29 9.69 -2.05
C HIS A 36 10.75 9.53 -2.48
N ASN A 37 11.67 10.25 -1.81
CA ASN A 37 13.08 10.11 -2.09
C ASN A 37 13.66 8.88 -1.39
N LEU A 38 13.70 7.77 -2.11
CA LEU A 38 14.26 6.49 -1.65
C LEU A 38 15.71 6.58 -1.14
N GLU A 39 16.45 7.61 -1.52
CA GLU A 39 17.84 7.82 -1.11
C GLU A 39 17.98 8.66 0.18
N LEU A 40 16.89 9.26 0.67
CA LEU A 40 16.93 10.09 1.86
C LEU A 40 17.09 9.22 3.13
N PRO A 41 17.98 9.58 4.06
CA PRO A 41 18.06 8.88 5.34
C PRO A 41 16.75 8.97 6.12
N ALA A 42 16.33 7.88 6.78
CA ALA A 42 15.11 7.83 7.59
C ALA A 42 15.02 8.95 8.65
N LEU A 43 16.17 9.44 9.13
CA LEU A 43 16.24 10.56 10.08
C LEU A 43 15.63 11.86 9.54
N HIS A 44 15.72 12.07 8.23
CA HIS A 44 15.29 13.31 7.57
C HIS A 44 14.03 13.13 6.74
N SER A 45 13.50 11.91 6.65
CA SER A 45 12.30 11.66 5.88
C SER A 45 11.04 12.09 6.60
N LEU A 46 10.06 12.50 5.80
CA LEU A 46 8.73 12.82 6.27
C LEU A 46 7.77 11.65 6.02
N GLU A 47 6.60 11.70 6.65
CA GLU A 47 5.53 10.77 6.32
C GLU A 47 5.10 10.97 4.85
N SER A 48 4.71 9.86 4.23
CA SER A 48 4.21 9.86 2.86
C SER A 48 2.95 9.02 2.76
N MET A 49 2.26 9.15 1.64
CA MET A 49 1.01 8.45 1.41
C MET A 49 0.97 7.91 -0.01
N VAL A 50 0.67 6.62 -0.13
CA VAL A 50 0.53 5.94 -1.41
C VAL A 50 -0.94 5.75 -1.70
N VAL A 51 -1.36 6.14 -2.90
CA VAL A 51 -2.72 5.99 -3.39
C VAL A 51 -2.69 5.09 -4.61
N VAL A 52 -3.37 3.94 -4.54
CA VAL A 52 -3.46 2.97 -5.62
C VAL A 52 -4.90 2.83 -6.06
N HIS A 53 -5.14 2.98 -7.36
CA HIS A 53 -6.43 2.77 -8.01
C HIS A 53 -6.46 1.37 -8.62
N THR A 54 -7.43 0.56 -8.23
CA THR A 54 -7.62 -0.80 -8.75
C THR A 54 -9.07 -1.10 -9.08
N ARG A 55 -9.27 -1.87 -10.15
CA ARG A 55 -10.57 -2.49 -10.46
C ARG A 55 -10.75 -3.77 -9.67
N PHE A 56 -12.00 -4.03 -9.32
CA PHE A 56 -12.37 -5.33 -8.81
C PHE A 56 -12.45 -6.36 -9.91
N ASN A 57 -12.04 -7.58 -9.59
CA ASN A 57 -12.24 -8.72 -10.48
C ASN A 57 -13.44 -9.52 -10.02
N SER A 58 -14.56 -9.45 -10.75
CA SER A 58 -15.73 -10.30 -10.50
C SER A 58 -15.60 -11.58 -11.32
N LYS A 59 -14.66 -12.46 -10.94
CA LYS A 59 -14.43 -13.72 -11.66
C LYS A 59 -15.38 -14.85 -11.26
N SER A 60 -16.14 -14.71 -10.18
CA SER A 60 -17.18 -15.65 -9.79
C SER A 60 -18.17 -14.95 -8.87
N GLY A 61 -19.47 -15.04 -9.16
CA GLY A 61 -20.56 -14.20 -8.64
C GLY A 61 -20.86 -14.22 -7.13
N HIS A 62 -19.87 -14.52 -6.27
CA HIS A 62 -20.07 -14.62 -4.81
C HIS A 62 -19.08 -13.81 -3.97
N ALA A 63 -17.98 -13.29 -4.54
CA ALA A 63 -17.05 -12.43 -3.77
C ALA A 63 -16.33 -11.41 -4.67
N LEU A 64 -16.30 -10.17 -4.20
CA LEU A 64 -15.56 -9.07 -4.80
C LEU A 64 -14.14 -9.08 -4.24
N GLN A 65 -13.17 -9.60 -5.00
CA GLN A 65 -11.78 -9.68 -4.57
C GLN A 65 -10.91 -8.66 -5.29
N ALA A 66 -10.08 -7.96 -4.52
CA ALA A 66 -8.98 -7.15 -5.02
C ALA A 66 -7.73 -7.46 -4.19
N GLN A 67 -6.60 -7.64 -4.87
CA GLN A 67 -5.29 -7.78 -4.26
C GLN A 67 -4.48 -6.52 -4.58
N VAL A 68 -3.95 -5.88 -3.54
CA VAL A 68 -3.08 -4.71 -3.67
C VAL A 68 -1.77 -5.03 -2.95
N SER A 69 -0.66 -4.73 -3.62
CA SER A 69 0.69 -4.92 -3.11
C SER A 69 1.51 -3.68 -3.44
N VAL A 70 1.91 -2.94 -2.39
CA VAL A 70 2.72 -1.74 -2.55
C VAL A 70 4.19 -2.12 -2.35
N PRO A 71 5.09 -1.80 -3.30
CA PRO A 71 6.52 -2.07 -3.15
C PRO A 71 7.13 -1.06 -2.18
N LEU A 72 7.39 -1.50 -0.94
CA LEU A 72 7.94 -0.67 0.13
C LEU A 72 9.43 -0.93 0.35
N HIS A 73 10.15 0.15 0.64
CA HIS A 73 11.57 0.16 0.97
C HIS A 73 11.79 0.95 2.25
N ALA A 74 12.67 0.46 3.11
CA ALA A 74 13.18 1.22 4.25
C ALA A 74 14.69 1.43 4.05
N ARG A 75 15.12 2.70 4.05
CA ARG A 75 16.53 3.06 3.89
C ARG A 75 17.06 3.75 5.14
N TYR A 76 18.20 3.25 5.63
CA TYR A 76 18.85 3.75 6.84
C TYR A 76 17.90 3.87 8.06
N PRO A 77 17.11 2.83 8.38
CA PRO A 77 16.20 2.92 9.52
C PRO A 77 16.99 3.10 10.81
N ARG A 78 16.42 3.81 11.78
CA ARG A 78 17.00 3.86 13.13
C ARG A 78 16.99 2.45 13.71
N LEU A 79 18.17 1.96 14.06
CA LEU A 79 18.32 0.65 14.70
C LEU A 79 18.08 0.80 16.20
N SER A 80 17.31 -0.11 16.75
CA SER A 80 17.19 -0.36 18.19
C SER A 80 18.49 -0.95 18.74
N LEU A 81 18.60 -1.03 20.07
CA LEU A 81 19.78 -1.55 20.77
C LEU A 81 20.14 -3.00 20.40
N ASP A 82 19.15 -3.77 19.95
CA ASP A 82 19.24 -5.13 19.45
C ASP A 82 19.64 -5.22 17.95
N GLY A 83 19.86 -4.07 17.30
CA GLY A 83 20.25 -4.00 15.88
C GLY A 83 19.09 -4.17 14.90
N HIS A 84 17.84 -4.13 15.38
CA HIS A 84 16.65 -4.25 14.54
C HIS A 84 15.99 -2.89 14.30
N ALA A 85 15.33 -2.74 13.15
CA ALA A 85 14.50 -1.58 12.85
C ALA A 85 13.03 -1.95 13.03
N VAL A 86 12.29 -1.15 13.78
CA VAL A 86 10.83 -1.28 13.91
C VAL A 86 10.19 -0.31 12.93
N VAL A 87 9.26 -0.83 12.13
CA VAL A 87 8.48 -0.06 11.17
C VAL A 87 7.01 -0.25 11.49
N ASP A 88 6.33 0.84 11.83
CA ASP A 88 4.90 0.83 12.07
C ASP A 88 4.15 0.95 10.74
N ILE A 89 3.45 -0.12 10.36
CA ILE A 89 2.57 -0.15 9.18
C ILE A 89 1.13 -0.10 9.68
N LYS A 90 0.42 0.98 9.32
CA LYS A 90 -0.99 1.15 9.67
C LYS A 90 -1.89 0.47 8.65
N PHE A 91 -3.10 0.13 9.07
CA PHE A 91 -4.10 -0.39 8.16
C PHE A 91 -4.49 0.69 7.12
N PRO A 92 -4.54 0.36 5.81
CA PRO A 92 -4.86 1.34 4.79
C PRO A 92 -6.32 1.75 4.85
N SER A 93 -6.59 2.95 4.35
CA SER A 93 -7.96 3.35 4.07
C SER A 93 -8.37 2.81 2.70
N LEU A 94 -9.51 2.14 2.63
CA LEU A 94 -10.07 1.61 1.39
C LEU A 94 -11.32 2.40 1.03
N LEU A 95 -11.35 2.95 -0.17
CA LEU A 95 -12.49 3.66 -0.74
C LEU A 95 -13.06 2.88 -1.91
N PHE A 96 -14.38 2.72 -1.89
CA PHE A 96 -15.12 2.01 -2.93
C PHE A 96 -16.25 2.86 -3.43
N GLN A 97 -16.43 2.87 -4.75
CA GLN A 97 -17.60 3.46 -5.39
C GLN A 97 -18.51 2.33 -5.85
N CYS A 98 -19.70 2.25 -5.27
CA CYS A 98 -20.72 1.29 -5.68
C CYS A 98 -21.83 2.02 -6.44
N SER A 99 -22.25 1.46 -7.58
CA SER A 99 -23.45 1.91 -8.29
C SER A 99 -24.52 0.81 -8.18
N CYS A 100 -25.61 1.08 -7.47
CA CYS A 100 -26.74 0.16 -7.41
C CYS A 100 -27.55 0.28 -8.70
N LYS A 101 -27.57 -0.75 -9.55
CA LYS A 101 -28.47 -0.79 -10.72
C LYS A 101 -29.90 -1.04 -10.22
N GLY A 102 -30.75 -0.01 -10.28
CA GLY A 102 -32.17 -0.13 -9.92
C GLY A 102 -32.94 1.18 -9.75
N ASN A 103 -32.27 2.32 -9.58
CA ASN A 103 -32.93 3.62 -9.55
C ASN A 103 -31.97 4.73 -10.06
N PRO A 104 -32.28 5.42 -11.17
CA PRO A 104 -31.36 6.38 -11.81
C PRO A 104 -31.15 7.70 -11.03
N GLN A 105 -31.71 7.86 -9.83
CA GLN A 105 -31.61 9.10 -9.04
C GLN A 105 -30.76 9.00 -7.74
N HIS A 106 -30.11 7.87 -7.43
CA HIS A 106 -29.44 7.72 -6.12
C HIS A 106 -27.94 7.34 -6.18
N ALA A 107 -27.14 8.34 -5.77
CA ALA A 107 -25.90 8.30 -4.99
C ALA A 107 -24.89 7.17 -5.26
N SER A 108 -23.74 7.54 -5.83
CA SER A 108 -22.50 6.79 -5.63
C SER A 108 -22.15 6.80 -4.14
N ILE A 109 -22.28 5.65 -3.47
CA ILE A 109 -21.86 5.52 -2.07
C ILE A 109 -20.34 5.36 -2.07
N VAL A 110 -19.65 6.32 -1.44
CA VAL A 110 -18.23 6.19 -1.09
C VAL A 110 -18.17 5.61 0.31
N ALA A 111 -17.81 4.34 0.42
CA ALA A 111 -17.60 3.69 1.72
C ALA A 111 -16.11 3.70 2.06
N SER A 112 -15.76 4.20 3.25
CA SER A 112 -14.43 4.03 3.85
C SER A 112 -14.43 2.82 4.76
N LEU A 113 -13.58 1.83 4.47
CA LEU A 113 -13.56 0.57 5.23
C LEU A 113 -12.71 0.61 6.50
N THR A 114 -12.40 1.79 7.03
CA THR A 114 -11.73 1.94 8.34
C THR A 114 -12.63 1.53 9.51
N ALA A 115 -13.96 1.43 9.32
CA ALA A 115 -14.95 1.27 10.39
C ALA A 115 -15.94 0.09 10.24
N LEU A 116 -15.78 -0.81 9.26
CA LEU A 116 -16.78 -1.84 8.91
C LEU A 116 -16.25 -3.28 9.00
N PHE A 117 -15.45 -3.59 10.03
CA PHE A 117 -14.97 -4.96 10.27
C PHE A 117 -16.06 -5.97 10.70
N SER A 118 -17.32 -5.53 10.88
CA SER A 118 -18.36 -6.36 11.52
C SER A 118 -19.45 -6.90 10.58
N MET A 119 -19.62 -6.40 9.34
CA MET A 119 -20.84 -6.73 8.56
C MET A 119 -20.66 -7.33 7.17
N VAL A 120 -19.47 -7.39 6.59
CA VAL A 120 -19.28 -7.99 5.27
C VAL A 120 -17.99 -8.81 5.29
N GLY A 121 -18.05 -10.06 4.83
CA GLY A 121 -16.92 -10.98 4.76
C GLY A 121 -15.83 -10.52 3.79
N VAL A 122 -15.13 -9.45 4.13
CA VAL A 122 -13.99 -8.91 3.40
C VAL A 122 -12.74 -9.49 4.03
N VAL A 123 -12.16 -10.49 3.38
CA VAL A 123 -10.86 -11.06 3.78
C VAL A 123 -9.76 -10.26 3.10
N ILE A 124 -9.03 -9.47 3.88
CA ILE A 124 -7.85 -8.73 3.41
C ILE A 124 -6.62 -9.54 3.79
N LEU A 125 -5.95 -10.11 2.79
CA LEU A 125 -4.70 -10.83 2.97
C LEU A 125 -3.54 -9.89 2.64
N TRP A 126 -2.75 -9.53 3.66
CA TRP A 126 -1.49 -8.83 3.48
C TRP A 126 -0.39 -9.81 3.13
N VAL A 127 0.27 -9.59 1.99
CA VAL A 127 1.51 -10.29 1.65
C VAL A 127 2.60 -9.22 1.54
N VAL A 128 3.33 -9.02 2.64
CA VAL A 128 4.49 -8.12 2.67
C VAL A 128 5.68 -8.89 2.12
N SER A 129 6.06 -8.61 0.87
CA SER A 129 7.27 -9.18 0.27
C SER A 129 8.48 -8.33 0.66
N MET A 130 9.15 -8.69 1.75
CA MET A 130 10.43 -8.06 2.11
C MET A 130 11.57 -8.70 1.33
N ARG A 131 12.14 -7.99 0.34
CA ARG A 131 13.45 -8.36 -0.20
C ARG A 131 14.53 -7.89 0.78
N SER A 132 14.99 -8.80 1.63
CA SER A 132 16.16 -8.57 2.48
C SER A 132 17.39 -8.28 1.62
N TYR A 133 18.00 -7.09 1.79
CA TYR A 133 19.31 -6.79 1.21
C TYR A 133 20.37 -7.51 2.06
N LYS A 134 20.97 -8.58 1.51
CA LYS A 134 22.10 -9.27 2.16
C LYS A 134 23.25 -8.27 2.34
N SER A 135 23.53 -7.91 3.59
CA SER A 135 24.77 -7.22 3.95
C SER A 135 25.95 -8.14 3.61
N HIS A 136 26.74 -7.73 2.61
CA HIS A 136 28.04 -8.32 2.34
C HIS A 136 28.93 -8.06 3.56
N LYS A 137 29.19 -9.08 4.37
CA LYS A 137 30.25 -9.05 5.38
C LYS A 137 31.59 -8.91 4.65
N THR A 138 32.16 -7.72 4.65
CA THR A 138 33.56 -7.48 4.31
C THR A 138 34.40 -8.19 5.36
N LYS A 139 35.08 -9.28 4.98
CA LYS A 139 36.19 -9.84 5.78
C LYS A 139 37.31 -8.80 5.77
N VAL A 140 37.55 -8.15 6.90
CA VAL A 140 38.82 -7.47 7.14
C VAL A 140 39.84 -8.56 7.44
N ALA A 141 40.87 -8.63 6.60
CA ALA A 141 42.03 -9.49 6.76
C ALA A 141 42.99 -8.93 7.81
#